data_AF-A0A8T4JHR8-F1
#
_entry.id   AF-A0A8T4JHR8-F1
#
_cell.length_a   1.000
_cell.length_b   1.000
_cell.length_c   1.000
_cell.angle_alpha   90.00
_cell.angle_beta   90.00
_cell.angle_gamma   90.00
#
_symmetry.space_group_name_H-M   'P 1'
#
loop_
_entity.id
_entity.type
_entity.pdbx_description
1 polymer ?
#
loop_
_entity_poly.entity_id
_entity_poly.type
_entity_poly.pdbx_seq_one_letter_code
_entity_poly.pdbx_strand_id
1 'polypeptide(L)'
;MKTNIDVVSIKCSKPWACFSIRTTRNTTLEKQAPRLFLDKKMTIRNEYEKGEIMHKDSMLKFVEEVEQKGPARRARFICSCGNTSVMYIGNVRKGNTKSCGCLKIKLATKHDLCDSRAHDTWRGMKDRCFNKRSVSFENYGGRGITVCDRWVDFKNFYEDMGDRPDGMSIDRINNNKGYSKENCQWATQKQQTRNSRTNINLTFDGKTQCIAAWAEELGMNSGMLYKRIKNGWSIEKTLTTKSKALS
;
A
#
# COMPACT_ATOMS: atom_id res chain seq x y z
N MET A 1 -69.42 -16.33 9.21
CA MET A 1 -70.09 -15.55 8.16
C MET A 1 -69.00 -14.95 7.28
N LYS A 2 -68.92 -15.38 6.01
CA LYS A 2 -68.01 -14.84 5.00
C LYS A 2 -68.70 -13.63 4.36
N THR A 3 -67.98 -12.53 4.15
CA THR A 3 -68.38 -11.50 3.19
C THR A 3 -67.16 -10.98 2.44
N ASN A 4 -67.36 -10.83 1.14
CA ASN A 4 -66.38 -10.72 0.07
C ASN A 4 -65.68 -9.36 -0.01
N ILE A 5 -64.53 -9.43 -0.68
CA ILE A 5 -63.78 -8.37 -1.35
C ILE A 5 -64.62 -7.82 -2.50
N ASP A 6 -64.54 -6.51 -2.76
CA ASP A 6 -64.68 -5.99 -4.13
C ASP A 6 -63.73 -4.80 -4.35
N VAL A 7 -62.95 -4.92 -5.42
CA VAL A 7 -62.03 -3.91 -5.95
C VAL A 7 -62.68 -3.33 -7.20
N VAL A 8 -62.93 -2.02 -7.26
CA VAL A 8 -63.46 -1.37 -8.47
C VAL A 8 -62.49 -0.30 -8.96
N SER A 9 -62.01 -0.56 -10.17
CA SER A 9 -61.21 0.28 -11.04
C SER A 9 -62.09 1.36 -11.69
N ILE A 10 -61.64 2.63 -11.74
CA ILE A 10 -62.30 3.67 -12.53
C ILE A 10 -61.29 4.36 -13.46
N LYS A 11 -61.62 4.24 -14.74
CA LYS A 11 -60.97 4.78 -15.94
C LYS A 11 -61.10 6.30 -16.01
N CYS A 12 -60.05 6.98 -16.48
CA CYS A 12 -60.09 8.39 -16.86
C CYS A 12 -60.16 8.51 -18.39
N SER A 13 -61.21 9.16 -18.90
CA SER A 13 -61.42 9.42 -20.33
C SER A 13 -62.21 10.72 -20.55
N LYS A 14 -61.49 11.80 -20.99
CA LYS A 14 -61.81 12.93 -21.92
C LYS A 14 -63.22 13.62 -21.83
N PRO A 15 -63.53 14.81 -22.43
CA PRO A 15 -62.83 15.55 -23.49
C PRO A 15 -62.81 17.10 -23.36
N TRP A 16 -62.13 17.72 -24.34
CA TRP A 16 -62.06 19.15 -24.63
C TRP A 16 -63.38 19.68 -25.23
N ALA A 17 -63.73 20.95 -24.94
CA ALA A 17 -64.65 21.73 -25.75
C ALA A 17 -64.13 23.16 -25.95
N CYS A 18 -64.09 23.54 -27.22
CA CYS A 18 -63.63 24.79 -27.79
C CYS A 18 -64.81 25.78 -27.85
N PHE A 19 -64.64 27.04 -27.45
CA PHE A 19 -65.56 28.11 -27.85
C PHE A 19 -64.78 29.37 -28.22
N SER A 20 -64.94 29.78 -29.48
CA SER A 20 -64.46 31.01 -30.07
C SER A 20 -65.56 32.06 -30.08
N ILE A 21 -65.26 33.29 -29.67
CA ILE A 21 -66.04 34.48 -30.07
C ILE A 21 -65.06 35.62 -30.42
N ARG A 22 -65.07 35.99 -31.70
CA ARG A 22 -64.61 37.27 -32.30
C ARG A 22 -65.63 38.37 -31.90
N THR A 23 -65.40 39.67 -31.80
CA THR A 23 -64.38 40.66 -32.21
C THR A 23 -64.91 42.00 -31.70
N THR A 24 -64.06 42.95 -31.32
CA THR A 24 -64.14 44.32 -31.87
C THR A 24 -62.78 44.97 -31.78
N ARG A 25 -62.30 45.43 -32.94
CA ARG A 25 -61.13 46.29 -33.09
C ARG A 25 -61.42 47.62 -32.41
N ASN A 26 -60.46 48.14 -31.65
CA ASN A 26 -60.30 49.58 -31.58
C ASN A 26 -58.83 49.93 -31.75
N THR A 27 -58.57 50.64 -32.85
CA THR A 27 -57.31 51.21 -33.26
C THR A 27 -56.94 52.36 -32.36
N THR A 28 -55.75 52.37 -31.76
CA THR A 28 -54.83 53.52 -31.79
C THR A 28 -53.52 53.24 -31.04
N LEU A 29 -52.44 53.66 -31.70
CA LEU A 29 -51.15 54.08 -31.14
C LEU A 29 -50.18 52.99 -30.69
N GLU A 30 -49.30 52.63 -31.65
CA GLU A 30 -47.93 52.23 -31.40
C GLU A 30 -47.28 53.11 -30.32
N LYS A 31 -46.93 52.49 -29.19
CA LYS A 31 -45.83 52.92 -28.35
C LYS A 31 -44.99 51.69 -28.05
N GLN A 32 -43.79 51.67 -28.61
CA GLN A 32 -42.74 50.70 -28.30
C GLN A 32 -42.54 50.66 -26.78
N ALA A 33 -42.92 49.56 -26.14
CA ALA A 33 -42.57 49.29 -24.76
C ALA A 33 -41.15 48.69 -24.71
N PRO A 34 -40.25 49.22 -23.87
CA PRO A 34 -38.90 48.68 -23.73
C PRO A 34 -38.96 47.24 -23.19
N ARG A 35 -38.10 46.36 -23.73
CA ARG A 35 -37.88 45.01 -23.18
C ARG A 35 -37.63 45.12 -21.68
N LEU A 36 -38.63 44.74 -20.88
CA LEU A 36 -38.43 44.49 -19.46
C LEU A 36 -37.40 43.37 -19.34
N PHE A 37 -36.22 43.76 -18.87
CA PHE A 37 -35.18 42.85 -18.42
C PHE A 37 -35.82 41.88 -17.42
N LEU A 38 -35.75 40.58 -17.72
CA LEU A 38 -36.07 39.53 -16.76
C LEU A 38 -35.23 39.77 -15.50
N ASP A 39 -35.92 40.08 -14.40
CA ASP A 39 -35.34 40.21 -13.08
C ASP A 39 -34.41 39.02 -12.80
N LYS A 40 -33.14 39.34 -12.50
CA LYS A 40 -32.20 38.39 -11.92
C LYS A 40 -32.87 37.83 -10.67
N LYS A 41 -33.21 36.54 -10.67
CA LYS A 41 -33.52 35.79 -9.45
C LYS A 41 -32.39 36.08 -8.45
N MET A 42 -32.65 36.90 -7.45
CA MET A 42 -31.78 37.09 -6.30
C MET A 42 -31.75 35.74 -5.58
N THR A 43 -30.75 34.91 -5.88
CA THR A 43 -30.57 33.64 -5.19
C THR A 43 -30.24 33.97 -3.75
N ILE A 44 -31.15 33.65 -2.82
CA ILE A 44 -30.93 33.76 -1.38
C ILE A 44 -29.61 33.05 -1.08
N ARG A 45 -28.64 33.79 -0.56
CA ARG A 45 -27.32 33.24 -0.20
C ARG A 45 -27.50 32.48 1.10
N ASN A 46 -27.04 31.24 1.16
CA ASN A 46 -26.95 30.53 2.43
C ASN A 46 -25.96 31.28 3.33
N GLU A 47 -26.46 31.78 4.46
CA GLU A 47 -25.69 32.27 5.60
C GLU A 47 -25.31 31.07 6.48
N TYR A 48 -24.15 31.16 7.14
CA TYR A 48 -23.62 30.08 7.98
C TYR A 48 -23.18 30.65 9.32
N GLU A 49 -23.44 29.89 10.39
CA GLU A 49 -23.09 30.29 11.74
C GLU A 49 -21.72 29.74 12.15
N LYS A 50 -21.00 30.49 12.98
CA LYS A 50 -19.71 30.04 13.53
C LYS A 50 -19.91 28.76 14.33
N GLY A 51 -19.16 27.71 13.97
CA GLY A 51 -19.26 26.38 14.55
C GLY A 51 -20.07 25.38 13.71
N GLU A 52 -20.81 25.85 12.69
CA GLU A 52 -21.66 25.00 11.86
C GLU A 52 -20.86 23.98 11.03
N ILE A 53 -21.39 22.76 10.93
CA ILE A 53 -20.89 21.69 10.06
C ILE A 53 -21.77 21.64 8.81
N MET A 54 -21.24 22.12 7.67
CA MET A 54 -22.02 22.29 6.43
C MET A 54 -22.35 20.99 5.68
N HIS A 55 -21.74 19.87 6.05
CA HIS A 55 -21.99 18.56 5.43
C HIS A 55 -21.81 17.46 6.48
N LYS A 56 -22.73 16.51 6.54
CA LYS A 56 -22.78 15.44 7.57
C LYS A 56 -21.46 14.67 7.75
N ASP A 57 -20.71 14.44 6.68
CA ASP A 57 -19.41 13.73 6.71
C ASP A 57 -18.20 14.66 6.95
N SER A 58 -18.42 15.96 7.15
CA SER A 58 -17.34 16.93 7.30
C SER A 58 -16.87 17.02 8.74
N MET A 59 -15.56 17.06 8.92
CA MET A 59 -14.88 17.34 10.19
C MET A 59 -14.51 18.82 10.34
N LEU A 60 -15.09 19.69 9.51
CA LEU A 60 -14.79 21.11 9.43
C LEU A 60 -15.96 21.92 9.99
N LYS A 61 -15.67 22.78 10.96
CA LYS A 61 -16.59 23.77 11.51
C LYS A 61 -16.32 25.13 10.90
N PHE A 62 -17.37 25.81 10.43
CA PHE A 62 -17.27 27.15 9.87
C PHE A 62 -16.78 28.17 10.92
N VAL A 63 -15.99 29.16 10.49
CA VAL A 63 -15.56 30.27 11.35
C VAL A 63 -16.07 31.60 10.81
N GLU A 64 -15.61 31.96 9.62
CA GLU A 64 -15.89 33.25 8.98
C GLU A 64 -15.63 33.15 7.47
N GLU A 65 -16.34 33.95 6.68
CA GLU A 65 -15.97 34.15 5.28
C GLU A 65 -14.72 35.01 5.16
N VAL A 66 -13.94 34.77 4.11
CA VAL A 66 -12.76 35.59 3.80
C VAL A 66 -12.97 36.36 2.50
N GLU A 67 -12.48 37.59 2.45
CA GLU A 67 -12.50 38.39 1.23
C GLU A 67 -11.63 37.77 0.13
N GLN A 68 -12.10 37.86 -1.11
CA GLN A 68 -11.35 37.40 -2.28
C GLN A 68 -11.85 38.09 -3.55
N LYS A 69 -10.98 38.13 -4.58
CA LYS A 69 -11.26 38.78 -5.86
C LYS A 69 -12.20 37.99 -6.79
N GLY A 70 -12.48 36.72 -6.49
CA GLY A 70 -13.23 35.80 -7.36
C GLY A 70 -14.67 35.52 -6.89
N PRO A 71 -15.54 34.98 -7.78
CA PRO A 71 -16.96 34.76 -7.46
C PRO A 71 -17.20 33.60 -6.46
N ALA A 72 -16.22 32.72 -6.26
CA ALA A 72 -16.41 31.46 -5.52
C ALA A 72 -16.09 31.59 -4.03
N ARG A 73 -17.09 31.82 -3.18
CA ARG A 73 -16.96 32.03 -1.71
C ARG A 73 -15.97 31.08 -1.00
N ARG A 74 -15.09 31.68 -0.20
CA ARG A 74 -14.13 30.99 0.67
C ARG A 74 -14.39 31.36 2.12
N ALA A 75 -14.11 30.42 3.00
CA ALA A 75 -14.24 30.61 4.43
C ALA A 75 -13.10 29.93 5.17
N ARG A 76 -12.82 30.44 6.36
CA ARG A 76 -11.96 29.80 7.34
C ARG A 76 -12.77 28.73 8.07
N PHE A 77 -12.16 27.56 8.24
CA PHE A 77 -12.73 26.43 8.96
C PHE A 77 -11.76 25.93 10.03
N ILE A 78 -12.28 25.50 11.17
CA ILE A 78 -11.53 24.73 12.17
C ILE A 78 -11.84 23.25 11.96
N CYS A 79 -10.79 22.44 11.80
CA CYS A 79 -10.90 21.00 11.69
C CYS A 79 -10.89 20.35 13.07
N SER A 80 -11.52 19.18 13.20
CA SER A 80 -11.45 18.34 14.41
C SER A 80 -10.03 18.02 14.88
N CYS A 81 -9.02 18.07 14.01
CA CYS A 81 -7.62 17.88 14.38
C CYS A 81 -6.95 19.13 14.96
N GLY A 82 -7.71 20.21 15.20
CA GLY A 82 -7.21 21.48 15.74
C GLY A 82 -6.69 22.48 14.69
N ASN A 83 -6.40 22.02 13.48
CA ASN A 83 -5.88 22.91 12.43
C ASN A 83 -6.97 23.78 11.81
N THR A 84 -6.58 25.00 11.46
CA THR A 84 -7.44 25.97 10.76
C THR A 84 -7.03 26.08 9.30
N SER A 85 -7.98 26.18 8.38
CA SER A 85 -7.69 26.27 6.95
C SER A 85 -8.75 27.05 6.18
N VAL A 86 -8.33 27.75 5.12
CA VAL A 86 -9.21 28.54 4.24
C VAL A 86 -9.57 27.75 3.00
N MET A 87 -10.86 27.43 2.84
CA MET A 87 -11.37 26.51 1.82
C MET A 87 -12.60 27.08 1.10
N TYR A 88 -12.93 26.52 -0.07
CA TYR A 88 -14.15 26.87 -0.78
C TYR A 88 -15.38 26.33 -0.05
N ILE A 89 -16.33 27.22 0.27
CA ILE A 89 -17.60 26.87 0.92
C ILE A 89 -18.35 25.82 0.10
N GLY A 90 -18.37 26.00 -1.23
CA GLY A 90 -19.02 25.07 -2.14
C GLY A 90 -18.48 23.63 -2.09
N ASN A 91 -17.17 23.46 -1.81
CA ASN A 91 -16.55 22.14 -1.73
C ASN A 91 -16.84 21.44 -0.40
N VAL A 92 -16.84 22.19 0.71
CA VAL A 92 -17.18 21.65 2.03
C VAL A 92 -18.66 21.25 2.07
N ARG A 93 -19.56 22.12 1.61
CA ARG A 93 -21.01 21.85 1.54
C ARG A 93 -21.38 20.65 0.67
N LYS A 94 -20.70 20.47 -0.46
CA LYS A 94 -20.91 19.31 -1.35
C LYS A 94 -20.25 18.01 -0.84
N GLY A 95 -19.48 18.06 0.25
CA GLY A 95 -18.76 16.91 0.79
C GLY A 95 -17.46 16.56 0.07
N ASN A 96 -17.01 17.37 -0.91
CA ASN A 96 -15.74 17.20 -1.61
C ASN A 96 -14.52 17.50 -0.72
N THR A 97 -14.73 18.25 0.37
CA THR A 97 -13.70 18.56 1.34
C THR A 97 -14.22 18.28 2.74
N LYS A 98 -13.71 17.20 3.34
CA LYS A 98 -14.19 16.68 4.64
C LYS A 98 -13.26 17.00 5.81
N SER A 99 -12.02 17.44 5.56
CA SER A 99 -11.04 17.75 6.61
C SER A 99 -10.00 18.75 6.10
N CYS A 100 -9.11 19.23 6.97
CA CYS A 100 -7.99 20.10 6.58
C CYS A 100 -6.88 19.40 5.77
N GLY A 101 -7.10 18.16 5.32
CA GLY A 101 -6.08 17.28 4.74
C GLY A 101 -5.59 16.21 5.72
N CYS A 102 -5.82 16.37 7.02
CA CYS A 102 -5.42 15.42 8.05
C CYS A 102 -5.99 14.00 7.84
N LEU A 103 -7.18 13.87 7.24
CA LEU A 103 -7.78 12.58 6.93
C LEU A 103 -6.99 11.87 5.81
N LYS A 104 -6.55 12.61 4.79
CA LYS A 104 -5.70 12.06 3.72
C LYS A 104 -4.36 11.60 4.27
N ILE A 105 -3.75 12.39 5.16
CA ILE A 105 -2.49 12.04 5.82
C ILE A 105 -2.66 10.73 6.61
N LYS A 106 -3.68 10.63 7.47
CA LYS A 106 -3.96 9.42 8.26
C LYS A 106 -4.24 8.18 7.40
N LEU A 107 -4.82 8.35 6.21
CA LEU A 107 -5.07 7.26 5.27
C LEU A 107 -3.81 6.88 4.47
N ALA A 108 -2.94 7.85 4.20
CA ALA A 108 -1.68 7.64 3.50
C ALA A 108 -0.59 7.00 4.38
N THR A 109 -0.64 7.20 5.71
CA THR A 109 0.33 6.63 6.69
C THR A 109 0.15 5.12 6.93
N LYS A 110 -0.67 4.41 6.16
CA LYS A 110 -0.78 2.94 6.28
C LYS A 110 0.40 2.18 5.65
N HIS A 111 1.46 2.90 5.26
CA HIS A 111 2.61 2.37 4.52
C HIS A 111 3.93 2.35 5.30
N ASP A 112 3.91 2.52 6.63
CA ASP A 112 5.11 2.81 7.44
C ASP A 112 6.30 1.83 7.29
N LEU A 113 6.11 0.63 6.74
CA LEU A 113 7.21 -0.34 6.55
C LEU A 113 7.19 -1.09 5.21
N CYS A 114 6.19 -0.89 4.34
CA CYS A 114 6.06 -1.64 3.09
C CYS A 114 6.98 -1.16 1.96
N ASP A 115 7.70 -0.05 2.17
CA ASP A 115 8.77 0.41 1.27
C ASP A 115 10.17 0.26 1.90
N SER A 116 10.28 -0.59 2.95
CA SER A 116 11.55 -0.87 3.61
C SER A 116 12.34 -1.97 2.88
N ARG A 117 13.67 -1.93 3.02
CA ARG A 117 14.58 -3.00 2.56
C ARG A 117 14.23 -4.37 3.17
N ALA A 118 13.66 -4.37 4.37
CA ALA A 118 13.16 -5.58 5.02
C ALA A 118 11.92 -6.12 4.30
N HIS A 119 10.97 -5.26 3.90
CA HIS A 119 9.80 -5.65 3.12
C HIS A 119 10.16 -6.22 1.75
N ASP A 120 11.10 -5.63 1.04
CA ASP A 120 11.61 -6.16 -0.22
C ASP A 120 12.19 -7.57 -0.06
N THR A 121 12.96 -7.77 1.01
CA THR A 121 13.56 -9.06 1.33
C THR A 121 12.48 -10.11 1.63
N TRP A 122 11.50 -9.76 2.46
CA TRP A 122 10.37 -10.61 2.79
C TRP A 122 9.54 -10.99 1.55
N ARG A 123 9.28 -10.02 0.66
CA ARG A 123 8.62 -10.25 -0.62
C ARG A 123 9.41 -11.22 -1.50
N GLY A 124 10.73 -11.02 -1.63
CA GLY A 124 11.62 -11.92 -2.37
C GLY A 124 11.73 -13.32 -1.73
N MET A 125 11.68 -13.43 -0.40
CA MET A 125 11.58 -14.71 0.31
C MET A 125 10.32 -15.48 -0.08
N LYS A 126 9.15 -14.83 -0.06
CA LYS A 126 7.88 -15.45 -0.46
C LYS A 126 7.87 -15.84 -1.94
N ASP A 127 8.42 -14.99 -2.81
CA ASP A 127 8.53 -15.28 -4.24
C ASP A 127 9.29 -16.59 -4.49
N ARG A 128 10.47 -16.74 -3.87
CA ARG A 128 11.29 -17.97 -3.97
C ARG A 128 10.53 -19.23 -3.54
N CYS A 129 9.69 -19.15 -2.50
CA CYS A 129 9.02 -20.31 -1.93
C CYS A 129 7.69 -20.66 -2.61
N PHE A 130 6.94 -19.66 -3.09
CA PHE A 130 5.54 -19.86 -3.50
C PHE A 130 5.27 -19.53 -4.97
N ASN A 131 6.10 -18.71 -5.62
CA ASN A 131 5.88 -18.33 -7.01
C ASN A 131 6.48 -19.37 -7.97
N LYS A 132 5.66 -20.33 -8.42
CA LYS A 132 6.04 -21.37 -9.39
C LYS A 132 6.54 -20.84 -10.73
N ARG A 133 6.27 -19.56 -11.07
CA ARG A 133 6.74 -18.93 -12.32
C ARG A 133 8.14 -18.30 -12.16
N SER A 134 8.65 -18.18 -10.94
CA SER A 134 9.96 -17.61 -10.66
C SER A 134 11.05 -18.60 -11.06
N VAL A 135 12.10 -18.11 -11.74
CA VAL A 135 13.31 -18.93 -12.07
C VAL A 135 13.99 -19.48 -10.82
N SER A 136 13.79 -18.84 -9.68
CA SER A 136 14.34 -19.32 -8.41
C SER A 136 13.51 -20.43 -7.79
N PHE A 137 12.26 -20.65 -8.20
CA PHE A 137 11.35 -21.57 -7.52
C PHE A 137 11.90 -22.98 -7.40
N GLU A 138 12.47 -23.53 -8.47
CA GLU A 138 13.04 -24.89 -8.49
C GLU A 138 14.12 -25.07 -7.41
N ASN A 139 14.90 -24.03 -7.12
CA ASN A 139 15.97 -24.05 -6.11
C ASN A 139 15.47 -23.87 -4.67
N TYR A 140 14.18 -23.54 -4.49
CA TYR A 140 13.57 -23.21 -3.22
C TYR A 140 12.24 -23.96 -3.06
N GLY A 141 11.10 -23.37 -3.47
CA GLY A 141 9.78 -24.00 -3.34
C GLY A 141 9.70 -25.39 -3.98
N GLY A 142 10.35 -25.60 -5.13
CA GLY A 142 10.44 -26.90 -5.81
C GLY A 142 11.18 -27.97 -5.00
N ARG A 143 12.00 -27.57 -4.02
CA ARG A 143 12.66 -28.48 -3.06
C ARG A 143 11.86 -28.72 -1.78
N GLY A 144 10.67 -28.12 -1.64
CA GLY A 144 9.90 -28.15 -0.40
C GLY A 144 10.38 -27.15 0.66
N ILE A 145 11.19 -26.15 0.28
CA ILE A 145 11.50 -25.05 1.19
C ILE A 145 10.29 -24.12 1.27
N THR A 146 9.79 -23.94 2.49
CA THR A 146 8.66 -23.07 2.80
C THR A 146 9.05 -21.93 3.75
N VAL A 147 8.10 -21.04 4.00
CA VAL A 147 8.16 -20.00 5.03
C VAL A 147 7.25 -20.45 6.18
N CYS A 148 7.66 -20.27 7.43
CA CYS A 148 6.80 -20.56 8.57
C CYS A 148 5.54 -19.67 8.56
N ASP A 149 4.44 -20.19 9.10
CA ASP A 149 3.13 -19.51 9.08
C ASP A 149 3.17 -18.11 9.68
N ARG A 150 3.98 -17.92 10.74
CA ARG A 150 4.18 -16.62 11.38
C ARG A 150 4.71 -15.58 10.40
N TRP A 151 5.67 -15.93 9.54
CA TRP A 151 6.31 -15.03 8.58
C TRP A 151 5.52 -14.89 7.27
N VAL A 152 4.32 -15.48 7.17
CA VAL A 152 3.37 -15.15 6.10
C VAL A 152 2.89 -13.71 6.22
N ASP A 153 2.82 -13.16 7.44
CA ASP A 153 2.59 -11.74 7.71
C ASP A 153 3.92 -11.00 7.86
N PHE A 154 4.07 -9.89 7.12
CA PHE A 154 5.28 -9.08 7.16
C PHE A 154 5.54 -8.45 8.53
N LYS A 155 4.50 -8.08 9.28
CA LYS A 155 4.66 -7.47 10.61
C LYS A 155 5.42 -8.42 11.55
N ASN A 156 5.05 -9.70 11.55
CA ASN A 156 5.72 -10.71 12.36
C ASN A 156 7.17 -10.95 11.91
N PHE A 157 7.40 -10.97 10.59
CA PHE A 157 8.76 -11.05 10.04
C PHE A 157 9.62 -9.87 10.53
N TYR A 158 9.07 -8.65 10.47
CA TYR A 158 9.77 -7.44 10.91
C TYR A 158 9.98 -7.40 12.43
N GLU A 159 9.02 -7.86 13.22
CA GLU A 159 9.19 -8.03 14.67
C GLU A 159 10.34 -8.98 15.01
N ASP A 160 10.54 -10.05 14.21
CA ASP A 160 11.57 -11.04 14.46
C ASP A 160 12.95 -10.66 13.92
N MET A 161 13.00 -9.96 12.77
CA MET A 161 14.25 -9.68 12.04
C MET A 161 14.68 -8.21 12.07
N GLY A 162 13.76 -7.28 12.31
CA GLY A 162 13.98 -5.84 12.23
C GLY A 162 14.36 -5.35 10.84
N ASP A 163 15.01 -4.18 10.81
CA ASP A 163 15.55 -3.62 9.58
C ASP A 163 16.69 -4.46 9.02
N ARG A 164 16.76 -4.52 7.69
CA ARG A 164 17.90 -5.11 6.99
C ARG A 164 19.13 -4.20 7.13
N PRO A 165 20.24 -4.67 7.75
CA PRO A 165 21.48 -3.91 7.79
C PRO A 165 22.06 -3.68 6.41
N ASP A 166 22.93 -2.68 6.27
CA ASP A 166 23.56 -2.39 4.99
C ASP A 166 24.52 -3.51 4.54
N GLY A 167 24.57 -3.78 3.23
CA GLY A 167 25.40 -4.85 2.66
C GLY A 167 25.00 -6.29 3.04
N MET A 168 23.85 -6.48 3.71
CA MET A 168 23.35 -7.79 4.12
C MET A 168 22.08 -8.21 3.38
N SER A 169 21.84 -9.52 3.31
CA SER A 169 20.55 -10.08 2.90
C SER A 169 20.19 -11.31 3.75
N ILE A 170 18.95 -11.79 3.61
CA ILE A 170 18.46 -12.92 4.42
C ILE A 170 19.12 -14.22 3.97
N ASP A 171 19.74 -14.91 4.92
CA ASP A 171 20.30 -16.24 4.73
C ASP A 171 19.64 -17.26 5.66
N ARG A 172 19.72 -18.53 5.30
CA ARG A 172 19.24 -19.66 6.10
C ARG A 172 20.41 -20.38 6.74
N ILE A 173 20.55 -20.35 8.05
CA ILE A 173 21.65 -20.97 8.80
C ILE A 173 21.84 -22.44 8.37
N ASN A 174 20.74 -23.19 8.27
CA ASN A 174 20.72 -24.47 7.58
C ASN A 174 20.00 -24.34 6.23
N ASN A 175 20.77 -24.43 5.14
CA ASN A 175 20.29 -24.24 3.77
C ASN A 175 19.31 -25.34 3.28
N ASN A 176 19.13 -26.42 4.05
CA ASN A 176 18.15 -27.47 3.77
C ASN A 176 16.82 -27.27 4.53
N LYS A 177 16.75 -26.32 5.45
CA LYS A 177 15.53 -25.99 6.20
C LYS A 177 14.82 -24.77 5.59
N GLY A 178 13.55 -24.54 6.00
CA GLY A 178 12.72 -23.41 5.56
C GLY A 178 13.11 -22.07 6.19
N TYR A 179 12.34 -21.03 5.87
CA TYR A 179 12.48 -19.70 6.49
C TYR A 179 11.72 -19.63 7.81
N SER A 180 12.44 -19.30 8.88
CA SER A 180 11.92 -19.14 10.24
C SER A 180 12.92 -18.34 11.05
N LYS A 181 12.50 -17.77 12.18
CA LYS A 181 13.37 -17.00 13.08
C LYS A 181 14.58 -17.80 13.55
N GLU A 182 14.38 -19.09 13.80
CA GLU A 182 15.40 -20.00 14.33
C GLU A 182 16.40 -20.44 13.26
N ASN A 183 16.03 -20.35 11.98
CA ASN A 183 16.85 -20.79 10.87
C ASN A 183 17.33 -19.64 9.98
N CYS A 184 17.02 -18.38 10.29
CA CYS A 184 17.37 -17.26 9.43
C CYS A 184 18.17 -16.19 10.17
N GLN A 185 19.03 -15.52 9.41
CA GLN A 185 19.84 -14.41 9.89
C GLN A 185 20.10 -13.41 8.78
N TRP A 186 20.43 -12.17 9.16
CA TRP A 186 21.07 -11.25 8.23
C TRP A 186 22.52 -11.67 8.02
N ALA A 187 22.90 -11.86 6.76
CA ALA A 187 24.22 -12.36 6.41
C ALA A 187 24.85 -11.53 5.30
N THR A 188 26.17 -11.37 5.40
CA THR A 188 27.01 -10.81 4.35
C THR A 188 27.11 -11.77 3.15
N GLN A 189 27.53 -11.24 2.01
CA GLN A 189 27.83 -12.06 0.83
C GLN A 189 28.86 -13.15 1.13
N LYS A 190 29.90 -12.87 1.93
CA LYS A 190 30.93 -13.85 2.33
C LYS A 190 30.31 -15.02 3.11
N GLN A 191 29.40 -14.75 4.04
CA GLN A 191 28.70 -15.79 4.81
C GLN A 191 27.77 -16.63 3.93
N GLN A 192 26.96 -15.99 3.07
CA GLN A 192 26.07 -16.69 2.15
C GLN A 192 26.84 -17.58 1.16
N THR A 193 27.93 -17.08 0.59
CA THR A 193 28.77 -17.87 -0.31
C THR A 193 29.35 -19.08 0.41
N ARG A 194 29.75 -18.95 1.70
CA ARG A 194 30.21 -20.09 2.51
C ARG A 194 29.12 -21.13 2.77
N ASN A 195 27.88 -20.69 2.91
CA ASN A 195 26.69 -21.52 3.12
C ASN A 195 26.05 -22.06 1.81
N SER A 196 26.69 -21.81 0.66
CA SER A 196 26.23 -22.34 -0.62
C SER A 196 26.31 -23.87 -0.65
N ARG A 197 25.27 -24.49 -1.23
CA ARG A 197 25.22 -25.95 -1.48
C ARG A 197 26.30 -26.44 -2.45
N THR A 198 26.86 -25.54 -3.25
CA THR A 198 27.94 -25.89 -4.21
C THR A 198 29.29 -26.07 -3.53
N ASN A 199 29.42 -25.67 -2.26
CA ASN A 199 30.66 -25.84 -1.52
C ASN A 199 30.83 -27.28 -1.05
N ILE A 200 32.09 -27.71 -1.04
CA ILE A 200 32.50 -28.94 -0.37
C ILE A 200 32.67 -28.63 1.12
N ASN A 201 31.80 -29.23 1.94
CA ASN A 201 31.90 -29.17 3.40
C ASN A 201 32.68 -30.39 3.90
N LEU A 202 33.66 -30.13 4.75
CA LEU A 202 34.51 -31.13 5.38
C LEU A 202 34.26 -31.11 6.89
N THR A 203 34.01 -32.29 7.45
CA THR A 203 33.86 -32.48 8.89
C THR A 203 35.17 -33.00 9.47
N PHE A 204 35.75 -32.26 10.40
CA PHE A 204 36.99 -32.61 11.09
C PHE A 204 36.95 -32.06 12.51
N ASP A 205 37.36 -32.89 13.48
CA ASP A 205 37.38 -32.55 14.91
C ASP A 205 36.05 -31.96 15.44
N GLY A 206 34.94 -32.64 15.14
CA GLY A 206 33.59 -32.20 15.54
C GLY A 206 33.05 -30.96 14.83
N LYS A 207 33.84 -30.30 13.98
CA LYS A 207 33.47 -29.07 13.27
C LYS A 207 33.25 -29.34 11.79
N THR A 208 32.20 -28.78 11.20
CA THR A 208 31.91 -28.88 9.75
C THR A 208 32.00 -27.51 9.11
N GLN A 209 32.87 -27.37 8.10
CA GLN A 209 33.07 -26.10 7.38
C GLN A 209 33.40 -26.34 5.92
N CYS A 210 33.19 -25.31 5.09
CA CYS A 210 33.62 -25.36 3.69
C CYS A 210 35.14 -25.26 3.57
N ILE A 211 35.68 -25.73 2.43
CA ILE A 211 37.12 -25.67 2.14
C ILE A 211 37.71 -24.27 2.35
N ALA A 212 37.00 -23.21 1.93
CA ALA A 212 37.49 -21.84 2.06
C ALA A 212 37.60 -21.38 3.53
N ALA A 213 36.72 -21.85 4.40
CA ALA A 213 36.78 -21.55 5.83
C ALA A 213 37.93 -22.33 6.51
N TRP A 214 38.09 -23.62 6.17
CA TRP A 214 39.24 -24.40 6.63
C TRP A 214 40.58 -23.82 6.17
N ALA A 215 40.65 -23.34 4.93
CA ALA A 215 41.83 -22.68 4.38
C ALA A 215 42.22 -21.43 5.17
N GLU A 216 41.25 -20.57 5.51
CA GLU A 216 41.45 -19.36 6.32
C GLU A 216 41.91 -19.72 7.74
N GLU A 217 41.25 -20.67 8.39
CA GLU A 217 41.56 -21.10 9.75
C GLU A 217 42.94 -21.76 9.89
N LEU A 218 43.34 -22.56 8.90
CA LEU A 218 44.61 -23.29 8.91
C LEU A 218 45.76 -22.53 8.25
N GLY A 219 45.50 -21.33 7.70
CA GLY A 219 46.47 -20.56 6.92
C GLY A 219 46.96 -21.29 5.67
N MET A 220 46.09 -22.09 5.02
CA MET A 220 46.43 -22.91 3.85
C MET A 220 45.78 -22.36 2.57
N ASN A 221 46.34 -22.73 1.41
CA ASN A 221 45.73 -22.38 0.13
C ASN A 221 44.45 -23.22 -0.13
N SER A 222 43.31 -22.57 -0.34
CA SER A 222 42.02 -23.24 -0.59
C SER A 222 42.02 -24.11 -1.86
N GLY A 223 42.70 -23.67 -2.92
CA GLY A 223 42.85 -24.43 -4.16
C GLY A 223 43.69 -25.69 -3.97
N MET A 224 44.69 -25.66 -3.09
CA MET A 224 45.44 -26.86 -2.70
C MET A 224 44.56 -27.85 -1.96
N LEU A 225 43.79 -27.40 -0.94
CA LEU A 225 42.88 -28.28 -0.21
C LEU A 225 41.86 -28.93 -1.16
N TYR A 226 41.30 -28.15 -2.09
CA TYR A 226 40.42 -28.67 -3.14
C TYR A 226 41.09 -29.74 -4.00
N LYS A 227 42.32 -29.50 -4.49
CA LYS A 227 43.07 -30.49 -5.27
C LYS A 227 43.32 -31.79 -4.51
N ARG A 228 43.62 -31.73 -3.21
CA ARG A 228 43.81 -32.92 -2.36
C ARG A 228 42.55 -33.76 -2.29
N ILE A 229 41.40 -33.15 -2.01
CA ILE A 229 40.11 -33.85 -2.01
C ILE A 229 39.81 -34.45 -3.38
N LYS A 230 40.00 -33.68 -4.47
CA LYS A 230 39.80 -34.17 -5.84
C LYS A 230 40.68 -35.38 -6.19
N ASN A 231 41.89 -35.44 -5.62
CA ASN A 231 42.82 -36.55 -5.78
C ASN A 231 42.59 -37.69 -4.77
N GLY A 232 41.47 -37.69 -4.04
CA GLY A 232 41.10 -38.78 -3.13
C GLY A 232 41.81 -38.80 -1.78
N TRP A 233 42.38 -37.67 -1.33
CA TRP A 233 42.98 -37.61 0.01
C TRP A 233 41.88 -37.69 1.09
N SER A 234 42.17 -38.37 2.20
CA SER A 234 41.29 -38.36 3.37
C SER A 234 41.16 -36.95 3.94
N ILE A 235 40.07 -36.67 4.65
CA ILE A 235 39.81 -35.35 5.26
C ILE A 235 40.92 -34.99 6.24
N GLU A 236 41.26 -35.91 7.14
CA GLU A 236 42.34 -35.73 8.12
C GLU A 236 43.65 -35.38 7.42
N LYS A 237 44.10 -36.20 6.46
CA LYS A 237 45.35 -35.94 5.73
C LYS A 237 45.30 -34.61 4.98
N THR A 238 44.15 -34.26 4.41
CA THR A 238 43.95 -33.01 3.67
C THR A 238 44.16 -31.78 4.55
N LEU A 239 43.65 -31.81 5.79
CA LEU A 239 43.67 -30.67 6.71
C LEU A 239 44.94 -30.62 7.57
N THR A 240 45.59 -31.74 7.85
CA THR A 240 46.78 -31.77 8.72
C THR A 240 48.11 -31.64 7.97
N THR A 241 48.17 -32.00 6.68
CA THR A 241 49.42 -31.95 5.92
C THR A 241 49.75 -30.50 5.53
N LYS A 242 50.75 -29.87 6.14
CA LYS A 242 51.20 -28.52 5.75
C LYS A 242 51.82 -28.52 4.35
N SER A 243 51.60 -27.47 3.56
CA SER A 243 52.37 -27.28 2.32
C SER A 243 53.79 -26.83 2.67
N LYS A 244 54.77 -27.16 1.81
CA LYS A 244 56.05 -26.43 1.84
C LYS A 244 55.73 -24.94 1.73
N ALA A 245 56.35 -24.12 2.57
CA ALA A 245 56.17 -22.67 2.54
C ALA A 245 56.45 -22.17 1.12
N LEU A 246 55.58 -21.32 0.58
CA LEU A 246 55.91 -20.51 -0.59
C LEU A 246 56.98 -19.53 -0.11
N SER A 247 58.25 -19.88 -0.38
CA SER A 247 59.42 -19.01 -0.21
C SER A 247 59.35 -17.84 -1.19
#